data_AF-A0A0K8RB58-F1
#
_entry.id   AF-A0A0K8RB58-F1
#
_cell.length_a   1.000
_cell.length_b   1.000
_cell.length_c   1.000
_cell.angle_alpha   90.00
_cell.angle_beta   90.00
_cell.angle_gamma   90.00
#
_symmetry.space_group_name_H-M   'P 1'
#
loop_
_entity.id
_entity.type
_entity.pdbx_description
1 polymer ?
#
loop_
_entity_poly.entity_id
_entity_poly.type
_entity_poly.pdbx_seq_one_letter_code
_entity_poly.pdbx_strand_id
1 'polypeptide(L)'
;MAVVDARYRFLLVDIGRPGSESDGGILSRSEIGLSLEKGTLGFPPSKSLPGTSKDMPFVIVGDEAFPLKTYLMKPYPRVDINKDQNDEGRREALKKRVFNYRLSRARRVSENAIGILSNRWRIF
;
A
#
# COMPACT_ATOMS: atom_id res chain seq x y z
N MET A 1 -11.60 -1.12 6.79
CA MET A 1 -10.51 -0.90 5.81
C MET A 1 -10.92 0.19 4.82
N ALA A 2 -9.99 1.00 4.34
CA ALA A 2 -10.30 2.03 3.35
C ALA A 2 -9.18 2.19 2.32
N VAL A 3 -9.56 2.52 1.08
CA VAL A 3 -8.64 2.93 0.00
C VAL A 3 -8.84 4.41 -0.26
N VAL A 4 -7.76 5.16 -0.24
CA VAL A 4 -7.77 6.62 -0.32
C VAL A 4 -6.86 7.07 -1.46
N ASP A 5 -7.30 8.06 -2.23
CA ASP A 5 -6.49 8.65 -3.29
C ASP A 5 -5.63 9.83 -2.82
N ALA A 6 -4.75 10.32 -3.71
CA ALA A 6 -3.86 11.45 -3.42
C ALA A 6 -4.57 12.78 -3.05
N ARG A 7 -5.89 12.88 -3.24
CA ARG A 7 -6.72 14.05 -2.90
C ARG A 7 -7.51 13.84 -1.60
N TYR A 8 -7.11 12.87 -0.77
CA TYR A 8 -7.76 12.51 0.49
C TYR A 8 -9.22 12.03 0.31
N ARG A 9 -9.58 11.52 -0.88
CA ARG A 9 -10.92 10.99 -1.13
C ARG A 9 -10.93 9.49 -0.83
N PHE A 10 -11.91 9.07 -0.03
CA PHE A 10 -12.19 7.66 0.20
C PHE A 10 -12.82 7.09 -1.08
N LEU A 11 -12.10 6.21 -1.76
CA LEU A 11 -12.56 5.55 -2.98
C LEU A 11 -13.35 4.28 -2.65
N LEU A 12 -12.87 3.54 -1.65
CA LEU A 12 -13.48 2.30 -1.18
C LEU A 12 -13.43 2.27 0.33
N VAL A 13 -14.50 1.79 0.95
CA VAL A 13 -14.59 1.62 2.40
C VAL A 13 -15.28 0.30 2.69
N ASP A 14 -14.66 -0.50 3.55
CA ASP A 14 -15.26 -1.70 4.14
C ASP A 14 -15.33 -1.49 5.66
N ILE A 15 -16.55 -1.56 6.21
CA ILE A 15 -16.88 -1.27 7.61
C ILE A 15 -17.44 -2.54 8.26
N GLY A 16 -16.97 -2.87 9.47
CA GLY A 16 -17.61 -3.88 10.32
C GLY A 16 -16.91 -5.24 10.36
N ARG A 17 -15.62 -5.28 10.70
CA ARG A 17 -14.89 -6.54 10.96
C ARG A 17 -14.42 -6.62 12.42
N PRO A 18 -14.35 -7.83 13.02
CA PRO A 18 -13.80 -8.02 14.36
C PRO A 18 -12.35 -7.55 14.45
N GLY A 19 -12.00 -6.83 15.51
CA GLY A 19 -10.63 -6.31 15.73
C GLY A 19 -9.56 -7.37 16.01
N SER A 20 -9.94 -8.64 16.14
CA SER A 20 -9.01 -9.77 16.32
C SER A 20 -8.42 -10.30 15.01
N GLU A 21 -8.92 -9.84 13.86
CA GLU A 21 -8.44 -10.28 12.55
C GLU A 21 -7.29 -9.41 12.05
N SER A 22 -6.29 -10.03 11.41
CA SER A 22 -5.21 -9.29 10.76
C SER A 22 -5.71 -8.51 9.54
N ASP A 23 -5.05 -7.41 9.21
CA ASP A 23 -5.40 -6.57 8.05
C ASP A 23 -5.40 -7.37 6.73
N GLY A 24 -4.44 -8.28 6.56
CA GLY A 24 -4.39 -9.19 5.42
C GLY A 24 -5.57 -10.18 5.39
N GLY A 25 -5.98 -10.68 6.56
CA GLY A 25 -7.17 -11.53 6.71
C GLY A 25 -8.45 -10.77 6.32
N ILE A 26 -8.60 -9.55 6.84
CA ILE A 26 -9.72 -8.65 6.52
C ILE A 26 -9.77 -8.38 5.01
N LEU A 27 -8.64 -8.01 4.39
CA LEU A 27 -8.57 -7.77 2.95
C LEU A 27 -9.01 -9.02 2.17
N SER A 28 -8.46 -10.20 2.46
CA SER A 28 -8.77 -11.42 1.72
C SER A 28 -10.26 -11.82 1.73
N ARG A 29 -11.00 -11.45 2.79
CA ARG A 29 -12.44 -11.72 2.95
C ARG A 29 -13.35 -10.55 2.57
N SER A 30 -12.79 -9.37 2.33
CA SER A 30 -13.53 -8.18 1.91
C SER A 30 -13.96 -8.28 0.45
N GLU A 31 -15.07 -7.63 0.11
CA GLU A 31 -15.48 -7.46 -1.29
C GLU A 31 -14.40 -6.72 -2.10
N ILE A 32 -13.68 -5.80 -1.46
CA ILE A 32 -12.52 -5.09 -2.03
C ILE A 32 -11.44 -6.11 -2.44
N GLY A 33 -11.04 -6.99 -1.54
CA GLY A 33 -10.00 -7.99 -1.81
C GLY A 33 -10.43 -9.03 -2.82
N LEU A 34 -11.68 -9.51 -2.75
CA LEU A 34 -12.22 -10.43 -3.75
C LEU A 34 -12.27 -9.80 -5.15
N SER A 35 -12.62 -8.52 -5.25
CA SER A 35 -12.64 -7.79 -6.52
C SER A 35 -11.24 -7.51 -7.07
N LEU A 36 -10.26 -7.29 -6.18
CA LEU A 36 -8.85 -7.16 -6.56
C LEU A 36 -8.29 -8.47 -7.11
N GLU A 37 -8.52 -9.59 -6.43
CA GLU A 37 -8.06 -10.92 -6.87
C GLU A 37 -8.70 -11.33 -8.20
N LYS A 38 -9.97 -10.97 -8.43
CA LYS A 38 -10.68 -11.23 -9.69
C LYS A 38 -10.37 -10.21 -10.80
N GLY A 39 -9.66 -9.12 -10.50
CA GLY A 39 -9.40 -8.02 -11.44
C GLY A 39 -10.63 -7.21 -11.83
N THR A 40 -11.74 -7.33 -11.10
CA THR A 40 -13.02 -6.67 -11.43
C THR A 40 -13.15 -5.26 -10.86
N LEU A 41 -12.19 -4.81 -10.05
CA LEU A 41 -12.19 -3.47 -9.46
C LEU A 41 -11.93 -2.34 -10.49
N GLY A 42 -11.56 -2.70 -11.73
CA GLY A 42 -11.38 -1.73 -12.81
C GLY A 42 -10.05 -0.98 -12.76
N PHE A 43 -8.97 -1.65 -12.35
CA PHE A 43 -7.64 -1.06 -12.43
C PHE A 43 -7.29 -0.73 -13.89
N PRO A 44 -6.73 0.47 -14.16
CA PRO A 44 -6.27 0.80 -15.50
C PRO A 44 -5.15 -0.16 -15.92
N PRO A 45 -4.99 -0.41 -17.24
CA PRO A 45 -3.89 -1.23 -17.75
C PRO A 45 -2.55 -0.60 -17.37
N SER A 46 -1.51 -1.45 -17.32
CA SER A 46 -0.13 -1.00 -17.09
C SER A 46 0.25 0.13 -18.05
N LYS A 47 1.06 1.06 -17.55
CA LYS A 47 1.54 2.19 -18.33
C LYS A 47 3.05 2.34 -18.16
N SER A 48 3.73 2.75 -19.22
CA SER A 48 5.16 3.02 -19.16
C SER A 48 5.46 4.16 -18.19
N LEU A 49 6.48 3.99 -17.36
CA LEU A 49 6.91 5.07 -16.46
C LEU A 49 7.42 6.27 -17.27
N PRO A 50 7.21 7.51 -16.78
CA PRO A 50 7.70 8.71 -17.46
C PRO A 50 9.20 8.61 -17.79
N GLY A 51 9.55 8.82 -19.06
CA GLY A 51 10.94 8.77 -19.53
C GLY A 51 11.53 7.36 -19.68
N THR A 52 10.71 6.30 -19.63
CA THR A 52 11.17 4.91 -19.83
C THR A 52 10.21 4.14 -20.75
N SER A 53 10.68 3.04 -21.33
CA SER A 53 9.83 2.04 -22.00
C SER A 53 9.36 0.92 -21.05
N LYS A 54 9.56 1.09 -19.74
CA LYS A 54 9.23 0.07 -18.75
C LYS A 54 7.79 0.23 -18.31
N ASP A 55 6.95 -0.71 -18.71
CA ASP A 55 5.57 -0.80 -18.25
C ASP A 55 5.49 -1.20 -16.78
N MET A 56 4.66 -0.47 -16.04
CA MET A 56 4.39 -0.75 -14.63
C MET A 56 2.88 -0.82 -14.40
N PRO A 57 2.41 -1.80 -13.61
CA PRO A 57 1.01 -1.87 -13.21
C PRO A 57 0.68 -0.75 -12.23
N PHE A 58 -0.58 -0.34 -12.23
CA PHE A 58 -1.13 0.46 -11.15
C PHE A 58 -1.35 -0.45 -9.93
N VAL A 59 -1.01 0.06 -8.74
CA VAL A 59 -1.06 -0.71 -7.50
C VAL A 59 -1.61 0.14 -6.35
N ILE A 60 -2.27 -0.51 -5.40
CA ILE A 60 -2.55 0.04 -4.08
C ILE A 60 -1.26 -0.04 -3.26
N VAL A 61 -1.05 0.96 -2.39
CA VAL A 61 0.05 0.94 -1.43
C VAL A 61 -0.48 0.52 -0.06
N GLY A 62 0.03 -0.59 0.47
CA GLY A 62 -0.29 -1.12 1.79
C GLY A 62 0.88 -1.02 2.77
N ASP A 63 0.60 -1.28 4.05
CA ASP A 63 1.61 -1.47 5.07
C ASP A 63 2.28 -2.86 5.02
N GLU A 64 3.11 -3.16 6.01
CA GLU A 64 3.87 -4.40 6.11
C GLU A 64 3.00 -5.63 6.43
N ALA A 65 1.80 -5.47 6.99
CA ALA A 65 0.91 -6.56 7.35
C ALA A 65 0.21 -7.17 6.12
N PHE A 66 0.10 -6.42 5.02
CA PHE A 66 -0.45 -6.93 3.78
C PHE A 66 0.53 -7.83 2.99
N PRO A 67 0.01 -8.78 2.19
CA PRO A 67 0.84 -9.53 1.26
C PRO A 67 1.26 -8.68 0.05
N LEU A 68 2.43 -8.98 -0.53
CA LEU A 68 2.81 -8.42 -1.83
C LEU A 68 1.99 -9.10 -2.93
N LYS A 69 1.33 -8.32 -3.78
CA LYS A 69 0.51 -8.80 -4.91
C LYS A 69 0.78 -7.95 -6.15
N THR A 70 0.31 -8.40 -7.31
CA THR A 70 0.40 -7.65 -8.58
C THR A 70 -0.32 -6.30 -8.52
N TYR A 71 -1.32 -6.17 -7.65
CA TYR A 71 -2.12 -4.96 -7.42
C TYR A 71 -1.85 -4.30 -6.05
N LEU A 72 -0.99 -4.86 -5.20
CA LEU A 72 -0.73 -4.36 -3.84
C LEU A 72 0.76 -4.35 -3.52
N MET A 73 1.30 -3.15 -3.34
CA MET A 73 2.69 -2.91 -3.02
C MET A 73 2.87 -2.72 -1.50
N LYS A 74 3.89 -3.36 -0.94
CA LYS A 74 4.24 -3.29 0.49
C LYS A 74 5.71 -2.86 0.67
N PRO A 75 6.12 -2.38 1.86
CA PRO A 75 7.53 -2.06 2.11
C PRO A 75 8.38 -3.33 2.12
N TYR A 76 9.67 -3.18 1.79
CA TYR A 76 10.66 -4.23 2.03
C TYR A 76 10.73 -4.54 3.54
N PRO A 77 10.76 -5.82 3.93
CA PRO A 77 10.91 -6.21 5.33
C PRO A 77 12.19 -5.62 5.92
N ARG A 78 12.13 -5.12 7.16
CA ARG A 78 13.31 -4.50 7.81
C ARG A 78 14.49 -5.46 7.93
N VAL A 79 14.20 -6.74 8.14
CA VAL A 79 15.20 -7.83 8.22
C VAL A 79 15.98 -7.97 6.91
N ASP A 80 15.38 -7.65 5.77
CA ASP A 80 15.99 -7.81 4.44
C ASP A 80 16.85 -6.61 4.00
N ILE A 81 16.84 -5.52 4.76
CA ILE A 81 17.56 -4.29 4.40
C ILE A 81 19.04 -4.39 4.79
N ASN A 82 19.40 -5.10 5.86
CA ASN A 82 20.77 -5.09 6.40
C ASN A 82 21.48 -6.45 6.33
N LYS A 83 21.07 -7.34 5.40
CA LYS A 83 21.59 -8.72 5.32
C LYS A 83 23.04 -8.79 4.85
N ASP A 84 23.42 -7.98 3.87
CA ASP A 84 24.78 -7.97 3.30
C ASP A 84 25.47 -6.65 3.65
N GLN A 85 26.64 -6.76 4.27
CA GLN A 85 27.43 -5.63 4.78
C GLN A 85 28.61 -5.26 3.87
N ASN A 86 28.85 -5.98 2.76
CA ASN A 86 29.80 -5.54 1.75
C ASN A 86 29.31 -4.24 1.05
N ASP A 87 30.16 -3.62 0.23
CA ASP A 87 29.84 -2.34 -0.39
C ASP A 87 28.63 -2.40 -1.34
N GLU A 88 28.41 -3.54 -2.00
CA GLU A 88 27.25 -3.75 -2.88
C GLU A 88 25.96 -3.91 -2.07
N GLY A 89 26.00 -4.71 -1.01
CA GLY A 89 24.93 -4.93 -0.05
C GLY A 89 24.48 -3.64 0.62
N ARG A 90 25.43 -2.78 1.03
CA ARG A 90 25.13 -1.44 1.55
C ARG A 90 24.42 -0.56 0.53
N ARG A 91 24.82 -0.61 -0.74
CA ARG A 91 24.18 0.16 -1.82
C ARG A 91 22.76 -0.33 -2.08
N GLU A 92 22.53 -1.63 -2.05
CA GLU A 92 21.20 -2.20 -2.20
C GLU A 92 20.29 -1.91 -0.98
N ALA A 93 20.85 -1.98 0.23
CA ALA A 93 20.20 -1.55 1.46
C ALA A 93 19.71 -0.10 1.36
N LEU A 94 20.55 0.80 0.83
CA LEU A 94 20.20 2.20 0.64
C LEU A 94 19.01 2.36 -0.31
N LYS A 95 18.98 1.65 -1.44
CA LYS A 95 17.83 1.69 -2.38
C LYS A 95 16.54 1.22 -1.73
N LYS A 96 16.58 0.12 -0.97
CA LYS A 96 15.41 -0.40 -0.22
C LYS A 96 14.91 0.59 0.82
N ARG A 97 15.82 1.27 1.55
CA ARG A 97 15.46 2.33 2.51
C ARG A 97 14.79 3.52 1.81
N VAL A 98 15.34 3.97 0.69
CA VAL A 98 14.74 5.05 -0.12
C VAL A 98 13.36 4.65 -0.62
N PHE A 99 13.18 3.42 -1.09
CA PHE A 99 11.88 2.89 -1.50
C PHE A 99 10.89 2.90 -0.33
N ASN A 100 11.24 2.31 0.82
CA ASN A 100 10.37 2.26 1.99
C ASN A 100 9.98 3.65 2.48
N TYR A 101 10.91 4.61 2.45
CA TYR A 101 10.63 6.00 2.79
C TYR A 101 9.57 6.60 1.84
N ARG A 102 9.74 6.44 0.52
CA ARG A 102 8.78 6.94 -0.49
C ARG A 102 7.42 6.27 -0.36
N LEU A 103 7.40 4.95 -0.11
CA LEU A 103 6.17 4.20 0.12
C LEU A 103 5.43 4.70 1.36
N SER A 104 6.16 4.93 2.46
CA SER A 104 5.60 5.50 3.69
C SER A 104 5.01 6.90 3.46
N ARG A 105 5.70 7.74 2.68
CA ARG A 105 5.18 9.07 2.28
C ARG A 105 3.87 8.96 1.50
N ALA A 106 3.71 7.96 0.63
CA ALA A 106 2.46 7.72 -0.08
C ALA A 106 1.34 7.27 0.89
N ARG A 107 1.63 6.36 1.83
CA ARG A 107 0.66 5.90 2.84
C ARG A 107 0.16 7.00 3.77
N ARG A 108 0.99 7.99 4.10
CA ARG A 108 0.58 9.13 4.95
C ARG A 108 -0.67 9.85 4.43
N VAL A 109 -1.00 9.71 3.15
CA VAL A 109 -2.25 10.22 2.58
C VAL A 109 -3.48 9.58 3.22
N SER A 110 -3.52 8.25 3.36
CA SER A 110 -4.67 7.57 3.97
C SER A 110 -4.77 7.87 5.47
N GLU A 111 -3.62 7.87 6.16
CA GLU A 111 -3.54 8.23 7.59
C GLU A 111 -4.07 9.66 7.83
N ASN A 112 -3.65 10.63 7.01
CA ASN A 112 -4.14 12.00 7.10
C ASN A 112 -5.63 12.13 6.73
N ALA A 113 -6.12 11.39 5.73
CA ALA A 113 -7.53 11.43 5.37
C ALA A 113 -8.42 10.94 6.52
N ILE A 114 -8.01 9.86 7.18
CA ILE A 114 -8.69 9.35 8.38
C ILE A 114 -8.60 10.38 9.51
N GLY A 115 -7.43 10.98 9.76
CA GLY A 115 -7.27 12.03 10.78
C GLY A 115 -8.15 13.26 10.54
N ILE A 116 -8.28 13.71 9.28
CA ILE A 116 -9.20 14.80 8.90
C ILE A 116 -10.65 14.41 9.19
N LEU A 117 -11.04 13.17 8.84
CA LEU A 117 -12.38 12.64 9.10
C LEU A 117 -12.65 12.61 10.61
N SER A 118 -11.79 11.96 11.41
CA SER A 118 -11.92 11.84 12.86
C SER A 118 -12.04 13.21 13.53
N ASN A 119 -11.18 14.18 13.17
CA ASN A 119 -11.22 15.53 13.73
C ASN A 119 -12.49 16.29 13.37
N ARG A 120 -12.99 16.15 12.13
CA ARG A 120 -14.21 16.84 11.69
C ARG A 120 -15.45 16.31 12.40
N TRP A 121 -15.54 14.99 12.55
CA TRP A 121 -16.71 14.32 13.10
C TRP A 121 -16.60 14.03 14.60
N ARG A 122 -15.48 14.41 15.23
CA ARG A 122 -15.20 14.20 16.67
C ARG A 122 -15.29 12.74 17.08
N ILE A 123 -14.71 11.85 16.28
CA ILE A 123 -14.61 10.41 16.54
C ILE A 123 -13.18 10.15 17.06
N PHE A 124 -13.08 9.70 18.31
CA PHE A 124 -11.83 9.46 19.04
C PHE A 124 -11.62 7.97 19.32
#